data_AF-A0A382TSD2-F1
#
_entry.id   AF-A0A382TSD2-F1
#
_cell.length_a   1.000
_cell.length_b   1.000
_cell.length_c   1.000
_cell.angle_alpha   90.00
_cell.angle_beta   90.00
_cell.angle_gamma   90.00
#
_symmetry.space_group_name_H-M   'P 1'
#
loop_
_entity.id
_entity.type
_entity.pdbx_description
1 polymer ?
#
loop_
_entity_poly.entity_id
_entity_poly.type
_entity_poly.pdbx_seq_one_letter_code
_entity_poly.pdbx_strand_id
1 'polypeptide(L)' 'MIMKDRTTFIAGVANHRSIAWSIAKAIDAAGGRLALGYLGEREREGIEKIVGQLEGSPML' A
#
# COMPACT_ATOMS: atom_id res chain seq x y z
N MET A 1 -6.25 10.01 -13.91
CA MET A 1 -5.02 9.78 -13.12
C MET A 1 -4.12 8.79 -13.86
N ILE A 2 -2.80 8.88 -13.73
CA ILE A 2 -1.83 8.16 -14.59
C ILE A 2 -1.75 6.64 -14.34
N MET A 3 -2.12 6.19 -13.14
CA MET A 3 -2.13 4.77 -12.75
C MET A 3 -3.52 4.13 -12.84
N LYS A 4 -4.51 4.83 -13.37
CA LYS A 4 -5.89 4.32 -13.50
C LYS A 4 -5.89 2.95 -14.20
N ASP A 5 -6.68 2.02 -13.64
CA ASP A 5 -6.88 0.64 -14.11
C ASP A 5 -5.63 -0.26 -14.02
N ARG A 6 -4.49 0.25 -13.52
CA ARG A 6 -3.28 -0.55 -13.26
C ARG A 6 -3.32 -1.16 -11.85
N THR A 7 -2.88 -2.41 -11.75
CA THR A 7 -2.64 -3.07 -10.47
C THR A 7 -1.14 -3.08 -10.19
N THR A 8 -0.72 -2.68 -9.00
CA THR A 8 0.69 -2.66 -8.60
C THR A 8 0.90 -3.46 -7.32
N PHE A 9 1.86 -4.37 -7.39
CA PHE A 9 2.37 -5.06 -6.20
C PHE A 9 3.56 -4.28 -5.62
N ILE A 10 3.51 -4.00 -4.33
CA ILE A 10 4.57 -3.31 -3.59
C ILE A 10 5.04 -4.24 -2.47
N ALA A 11 6.28 -4.70 -2.56
CA ALA A 11 6.91 -5.50 -1.51
C ALA A 11 7.55 -4.60 -0.43
N GLY A 12 7.72 -5.15 0.78
CA GLY A 12 8.51 -4.52 1.84
C GLY A 12 7.80 -3.39 2.56
N VAL A 13 6.47 -3.43 2.65
CA VAL A 13 5.70 -2.44 3.42
C VAL A 13 5.81 -2.75 4.91
N ALA A 14 6.91 -2.34 5.54
CA ALA A 14 7.16 -2.70 6.93
C ALA A 14 6.38 -1.86 7.95
N ASN A 15 6.03 -0.60 7.61
CA ASN A 15 5.27 0.36 8.43
C ASN A 15 5.09 1.70 7.68
N HIS A 16 4.40 2.66 8.30
CA HIS A 16 4.13 4.00 7.77
C HIS A 16 5.36 4.86 7.45
N ARG A 17 6.56 4.50 7.93
CA ARG A 17 7.82 5.20 7.64
C ARG A 17 8.61 4.57 6.49
N SER A 18 8.17 3.42 5.98
CA SER A 18 8.85 2.74 4.87
C SER A 18 8.74 3.54 3.57
N ILE A 19 9.76 3.43 2.71
CA ILE A 19 9.71 3.97 1.35
C ILE A 19 8.58 3.29 0.58
N ALA A 20 8.39 1.98 0.76
CA ALA A 20 7.32 1.20 0.17
C ALA A 20 5.93 1.80 0.48
N TRP A 21 5.67 2.21 1.72
CA TRP A 21 4.42 2.90 2.09
C TRP A 21 4.26 4.25 1.38
N SER A 22 5.33 5.03 1.26
CA SER A 22 5.28 6.31 0.55
C SER A 22 4.99 6.11 -0.95
N ILE A 23 5.55 5.06 -1.56
CA ILE A 23 5.23 4.66 -2.94
C ILE A 23 3.77 4.23 -3.05
N ALA A 24 3.26 3.44 -2.10
CA ALA A 24 1.86 3.00 -2.09
C ALA A 24 0.89 4.20 -2.15
N LYS A 25 1.09 5.19 -1.27
CA LYS A 25 0.28 6.42 -1.27
C LYS A 25 0.36 7.18 -2.60
N ALA A 26 1.54 7.25 -3.21
CA ALA A 26 1.71 7.94 -4.50
C ALA A 26 0.96 7.22 -5.65
N ILE A 27 0.95 5.88 -5.64
CA ILE A 27 0.23 5.09 -6.64
C ILE A 27 -1.28 5.16 -6.42
N ASP A 28 -1.73 5.11 -5.17
CA ASP A 28 -3.13 5.26 -4.79
C ASP A 28 -3.68 6.64 -5.22
N ALA A 29 -2.96 7.73 -4.90
CA ALA A 29 -3.29 9.08 -5.36
C ALA A 29 -3.23 9.25 -6.89
N ALA A 30 -2.52 8.34 -7.59
CA ALA A 30 -2.50 8.26 -9.04
C ALA A 30 -3.58 7.33 -9.62
N GLY A 31 -4.51 6.83 -8.80
CA GLY A 31 -5.65 6.01 -9.18
C GLY A 31 -5.33 4.54 -9.41
N GLY A 32 -4.20 4.05 -8.89
CA GLY A 32 -3.77 2.66 -9.03
C GLY A 32 -4.40 1.73 -7.98
N ARG A 33 -4.59 0.47 -8.34
CA ARG A 33 -5.00 -0.61 -7.41
C ARG A 33 -3.76 -1.23 -6.78
N LEU A 34 -3.81 -1.49 -5.48
CA LEU A 34 -2.64 -1.91 -4.70
C LEU A 34 -2.75 -3.33 -4.16
N ALA A 35 -1.64 -4.06 -4.21
CA ALA A 35 -1.38 -5.25 -3.40
C ALA A 35 -0.10 -5.01 -2.59
N LEU A 36 -0.17 -5.11 -1.27
CA LEU A 36 0.93 -4.78 -0.36
C LEU A 36 1.50 -6.06 0.27
N GLY A 37 2.79 -6.31 0.04
CA GLY A 37 3.51 -7.41 0.67
C GLY A 37 4.18 -6.98 1.98
N TYR A 38 4.09 -7.85 2.99
CA TYR A 38 4.69 -7.70 4.31
C TYR A 38 5.30 -9.00 4.82
N LEU A 39 6.16 -8.90 5.84
CA LEU A 39 6.85 -10.02 6.47
C LEU A 39 6.20 -10.34 7.83
N GLY A 40 5.27 -11.29 7.80
CA GLY A 40 4.63 -11.85 9.01
C GLY A 40 3.59 -10.94 9.66
N GLU A 41 2.96 -11.45 10.73
CA GLU A 41 1.78 -10.83 11.35
C GLU A 41 2.02 -9.45 11.95
N ARG A 42 3.20 -9.22 12.54
CA ARG A 42 3.51 -7.93 13.18
C ARG A 42 3.44 -6.76 12.18
N GLU A 43 3.93 -6.99 10.97
CA GLU A 43 3.87 -5.98 9.91
C GLU A 43 2.44 -5.84 9.38
N ARG A 44 1.73 -6.96 9.19
CA ARG A 44 0.32 -6.99 8.80
C ARG A 44 -0.55 -6.12 9.72
N GLU A 45 -0.48 -6.34 11.04
CA GLU A 45 -1.23 -5.57 12.04
C GLU A 45 -0.88 -4.07 12.01
N GLY A 46 0.39 -3.75 11.74
CA GLY A 46 0.85 -2.37 11.58
C GLY A 46 0.27 -1.70 10.34
N ILE A 47 0.17 -2.45 9.25
CA ILE A 47 -0.40 -2.00 7.97
C ILE A 47 -1.92 -1.82 8.09
N GLU A 48 -2.63 -2.77 8.70
CA GLU A 48 -4.09 -2.69 8.91
C GLU A 48 -4.52 -1.41 9.64
N LYS A 49 -3.67 -0.87 10.53
CA LYS A 49 -3.91 0.39 11.24
C LYS A 49 -3.77 1.64 10.35
N ILE A 50 -3.08 1.54 9.21
CA ILE A 50 -2.77 2.65 8.33
C ILE A 50 -3.37 2.54 6.93
N VAL A 51 -3.90 1.37 6.52
CA VAL A 51 -4.55 1.20 5.19
C VAL A 51 -5.72 2.15 4.98
N GLY A 52 -6.40 2.58 6.05
CA GLY A 52 -7.46 3.59 5.97
C GLY A 52 -6.99 5.00 5.56
N GLN A 53 -5.68 5.23 5.40
CA GLN A 53 -5.12 6.46 4.85
C GLN A 53 -5.07 6.46 3.31
N LEU A 54 -5.34 5.32 2.68
CA LEU A 54 -5.45 5.19 1.22
C LEU A 54 -6.90 5.42 0.79
N GLU A 55 -7.10 5.98 -0.40
CA GLU A 55 -8.41 6.13 -1.03
C GLU A 55 -8.97 4.77 -1.46
N GLY A 56 -8.12 3.90 -2.01
CA GLY A 56 -8.45 2.53 -2.39
C GLY A 56 -8.21 1.53 -1.26
N SER A 57 -9.03 0.47 -1.20
CA SER A 57 -8.76 -0.69 -0.34
C SER A 57 -7.69 -1.60 -0.97
N PRO A 58 -6.48 -1.72 -0.39
CA PRO A 58 -5.44 -2.59 -0.93
C PRO A 58 -5.72 -4.05 -0.60
N MET A 59 -5.15 -4.96 -1.39
CA MET A 59 -4.98 -6.36 -1.00
C MET A 59 -3.77 -6.47 -0.06
N LEU A 60 -3.94 -7.21 1.04
CA LEU A 60 -2.92 -7.56 2.02
C LEU A 60 -2.67 -9.08 2.00
#